data_AF-A0A7S0UDB0-F1
#
_entry.id   AF-A0A7S0UDB0-F1
#
_cell.length_a   1.000
_cell.length_b   1.000
_cell.length_c   1.000
_cell.angle_alpha   90.00
_cell.angle_beta   90.00
_cell.angle_gamma   90.00
#
_symmetry.space_group_name_H-M   'P 1'
#
loop_
_entity.id
_entity.type
_entity.pdbx_description
1 polymer ?
#
loop_
_entity_poly.entity_id
_entity_poly.type
_entity_poly.pdbx_seq_one_letter_code
_entity_poly.pdbx_strand_id
1 'polypeptide(L)'
;MPTMKQLVDDGRGDLRKLITKHGGMRVMAARLDLRLSRGRSDLVWGPFDLDFAIEVLEYAHMLALESDGGDGIRMPTAAELTSLGRNDVDEKVIEYGGYSEVARRLGMDT
;
A
#
# COMPACT_ATOMS: atom_id res chain seq x y z
N MET A 1 -13.16 -14.69 -4.25
CA MET A 1 -13.50 -13.54 -3.39
C MET A 1 -14.70 -12.81 -3.99
N PRO A 2 -15.75 -12.46 -3.21
CA PRO A 2 -16.84 -11.62 -3.70
C PRO A 2 -16.34 -10.29 -4.26
N THR A 3 -17.06 -9.71 -5.22
CA THR A 3 -16.76 -8.37 -5.73
C THR A 3 -17.31 -7.29 -4.81
N MET A 4 -16.79 -6.06 -4.89
CA MET A 4 -17.32 -4.93 -4.13
C MET A 4 -18.80 -4.65 -4.43
N LYS A 5 -19.23 -4.90 -5.68
CA LYS A 5 -20.64 -4.79 -6.06
C LYS A 5 -21.50 -5.84 -5.35
N GLN A 6 -21.09 -7.10 -5.39
CA GLN A 6 -21.79 -8.19 -4.69
C GLN A 6 -21.93 -7.89 -3.18
N LEU A 7 -20.87 -7.39 -2.52
CA LEU A 7 -20.97 -7.02 -1.11
C LEU A 7 -21.99 -5.92 -0.85
N VAL A 8 -22.17 -4.97 -1.77
CA VAL A 8 -23.19 -3.92 -1.63
C VAL A 8 -24.58 -4.47 -1.89
N ASP A 9 -24.74 -5.26 -2.95
CA ASP A 9 -26.01 -5.88 -3.34
C ASP A 9 -26.51 -6.84 -2.25
N ASP A 10 -25.60 -7.54 -1.55
CA ASP A 10 -25.89 -8.43 -0.41
C ASP A 10 -26.07 -7.67 0.93
N GLY A 11 -26.06 -6.33 0.91
CA GLY A 11 -26.22 -5.50 2.11
C GLY A 11 -25.01 -5.49 3.06
N ARG A 12 -23.88 -6.09 2.66
CA ARG A 12 -22.62 -6.18 3.43
C ARG A 12 -21.70 -4.97 3.22
N GLY A 13 -22.27 -3.78 3.35
CA GLY A 13 -21.53 -2.51 3.27
C GLY A 13 -20.48 -2.34 4.37
N ASP A 14 -20.65 -3.03 5.50
CA ASP A 14 -19.69 -3.18 6.60
C ASP A 14 -18.40 -3.85 6.12
N LEU A 15 -18.51 -5.00 5.45
CA LEU A 15 -17.37 -5.74 4.91
C LEU A 15 -16.64 -4.92 3.85
N ARG A 16 -17.39 -4.23 2.99
CA ARG A 16 -16.80 -3.30 2.01
C ARG A 16 -15.91 -2.26 2.69
N LYS A 17 -16.40 -1.62 3.76
CA LYS A 17 -15.62 -0.61 4.51
C LYS A 17 -14.37 -1.21 5.14
N LEU A 18 -14.49 -2.38 5.77
CA LEU A 18 -13.35 -3.07 6.39
C LEU A 18 -12.29 -3.46 5.36
N ILE A 19 -12.71 -4.03 4.23
CA ILE A 19 -11.79 -4.41 3.15
C ILE A 19 -11.04 -3.18 2.64
N THR A 20 -11.73 -2.08 2.36
CA THR A 20 -11.08 -0.83 1.93
C THR A 20 -10.10 -0.30 2.98
N LYS A 21 -10.46 -0.32 4.26
CA LYS A 21 -9.60 0.14 5.36
C LYS A 21 -8.28 -0.65 5.44
N HIS A 22 -8.29 -1.91 5.06
CA HIS A 22 -7.16 -2.82 5.19
C HIS A 22 -6.52 -3.16 3.83
N GLY A 23 -6.46 -2.20 2.90
CA GLY A 23 -5.70 -2.32 1.65
C GLY A 23 -6.50 -2.82 0.44
N GLY A 24 -7.81 -3.00 0.59
CA GLY A 24 -8.72 -3.33 -0.51
C GLY A 24 -8.76 -4.82 -0.88
N MET A 25 -9.48 -5.12 -1.97
CA MET A 25 -9.74 -6.51 -2.39
C MET A 25 -8.48 -7.29 -2.74
N ARG A 26 -7.49 -6.65 -3.38
CA ARG A 26 -6.26 -7.33 -3.78
C ARG A 26 -5.47 -7.82 -2.58
N VAL A 27 -5.25 -6.94 -1.60
CA VAL A 27 -4.54 -7.26 -0.34
C VAL A 27 -5.29 -8.33 0.43
N MET A 28 -6.61 -8.20 0.55
CA MET A 28 -7.43 -9.19 1.26
C MET A 28 -7.48 -10.55 0.57
N ALA A 29 -7.56 -10.57 -0.76
CA ALA A 29 -7.48 -11.80 -1.53
C ALA A 29 -6.13 -12.50 -1.32
N ALA A 30 -5.02 -11.76 -1.39
CA ALA A 30 -3.68 -12.28 -1.16
C ALA A 30 -3.54 -12.87 0.25
N ARG A 31 -3.97 -12.12 1.28
CA ARG A 31 -3.85 -12.54 2.70
C ARG A 31 -4.66 -13.78 3.04
N LEU A 32 -5.82 -13.95 2.44
CA LEU A 32 -6.75 -15.05 2.73
C LEU A 32 -6.62 -16.21 1.73
N ASP A 33 -5.60 -16.18 0.85
CA ASP A 33 -5.41 -17.13 -0.25
C ASP A 33 -6.68 -17.32 -1.12
N LEU A 34 -7.38 -16.22 -1.37
CA LEU A 34 -8.59 -16.19 -2.19
C LEU A 34 -8.26 -15.74 -3.61
N ARG A 35 -8.93 -16.33 -4.61
CA ARG A 35 -8.86 -15.87 -6.00
C ARG A 35 -9.74 -14.64 -6.24
N LEU A 36 -9.19 -13.65 -6.96
CA LEU A 36 -9.95 -12.53 -7.52
C LEU A 36 -10.68 -12.99 -8.78
N SER A 37 -11.73 -12.25 -9.17
CA SER A 37 -12.46 -12.52 -10.42
C SER A 37 -11.60 -12.38 -11.67
N ARG A 38 -10.49 -11.62 -11.59
CA ARG A 38 -9.51 -11.42 -12.68
C ARG A 38 -8.24 -12.28 -12.56
N GLY A 39 -8.18 -13.25 -11.64
CA GLY A 39 -7.02 -14.12 -11.45
C GLY A 39 -6.51 -14.21 -10.02
N ARG A 40 -5.27 -14.67 -9.83
CA ARG A 40 -4.59 -14.59 -8.52
C ARG A 40 -4.05 -13.19 -8.29
N SER A 41 -3.90 -12.78 -7.03
CA SER A 41 -3.11 -11.61 -6.71
C SER A 41 -1.64 -11.89 -7.04
N ASP A 42 -1.03 -10.92 -7.69
CA ASP A 42 0.41 -10.75 -7.94
C ASP A 42 1.17 -10.16 -6.73
N LEU A 43 0.45 -9.82 -5.65
CA LEU A 43 1.05 -9.22 -4.47
C LEU A 43 2.01 -10.17 -3.76
N VAL A 44 3.14 -9.62 -3.30
CA VAL A 44 4.12 -10.34 -2.51
C VAL A 44 3.70 -10.31 -1.04
N TRP A 45 3.23 -11.46 -0.57
CA TRP A 45 2.97 -11.70 0.84
C TRP A 45 4.06 -12.60 1.41
N GLY A 46 4.98 -12.02 2.19
CA GLY A 46 6.19 -12.68 2.70
C GLY A 46 7.05 -11.73 3.52
N PRO A 47 8.31 -12.09 3.81
CA PRO A 47 9.27 -11.21 4.47
C PRO A 47 9.30 -9.85 3.77
N PHE A 48 9.30 -8.78 4.55
CA PHE A 48 9.42 -7.43 4.00
C PHE A 48 10.89 -7.15 3.72
N ASP A 49 11.21 -6.81 2.47
CA ASP A 49 12.57 -6.51 2.05
C ASP A 49 13.11 -5.30 2.82
N LEU A 50 14.19 -5.51 3.56
CA LEU A 50 14.78 -4.50 4.43
C LEU A 50 15.51 -3.42 3.62
N ASP A 51 16.14 -3.77 2.50
CA ASP A 51 16.85 -2.79 1.67
C ASP A 51 15.84 -1.80 1.07
N PHE A 52 14.69 -2.33 0.63
CA PHE A 52 13.57 -1.50 0.20
C PHE A 52 13.00 -0.64 1.34
N ALA A 53 12.87 -1.21 2.55
CA ALA A 53 12.38 -0.46 3.71
C ALA A 53 13.29 0.74 4.04
N ILE A 54 14.60 0.52 4.05
CA ILE A 54 15.62 1.55 4.27
C ILE A 54 15.51 2.62 3.19
N GLU A 55 15.40 2.22 1.93
CA GLU A 55 15.32 3.16 0.81
C GLU A 55 14.08 4.06 0.90
N VAL A 56 12.91 3.51 1.21
CA VAL A 56 11.68 4.30 1.42
C VAL A 56 11.83 5.26 2.61
N LEU A 57 12.48 4.81 3.70
CA LEU A 57 12.77 5.65 4.86
C LEU A 57 13.71 6.82 4.54
N GLU A 58 14.74 6.59 3.72
CA GLU A 58 15.66 7.64 3.27
C GLU A 58 14.93 8.70 2.46
N TYR A 59 14.05 8.31 1.55
CA TYR A 59 13.23 9.24 0.78
C TYR A 59 12.26 10.03 1.65
N ALA A 60 11.59 9.33 2.57
CA ALA A 60 10.70 9.98 3.53
C ALA A 60 11.43 11.02 4.38
N HIS A 61 12.67 10.72 4.80
CA HIS A 61 13.51 11.64 5.55
C HIS A 61 13.95 12.85 4.72
N MET A 62 14.37 12.63 3.47
CA MET A 62 14.76 13.71 2.56
C MET A 62 13.61 14.71 2.36
N LEU A 63 12.40 14.23 2.08
CA LEU A 63 11.22 15.08 1.90
C LEU A 63 10.81 15.82 3.18
N ALA A 64 11.01 15.19 4.35
CA ALA A 64 10.76 15.82 5.63
C ALA A 64 11.73 16.98 5.91
N LEU A 65 12.99 16.87 5.50
CA LEU A 65 13.99 17.94 5.63
C LEU A 65 13.70 19.13 4.70
N GLU A 66 13.13 18.89 3.53
CA GLU A 66 12.72 19.94 2.59
C GLU A 66 11.43 20.66 3.01
N SER A 67 10.67 20.08 3.94
CA SER A 67 9.43 20.64 4.45
C SER A 67 9.70 21.38 5.77
N ASP A 68 9.56 22.72 5.77
CA ASP A 68 9.87 23.67 6.86
C ASP A 68 9.14 23.47 8.23
N GLY A 69 8.56 22.31 8.53
CA GLY A 69 7.89 22.06 9.81
C GLY A 69 6.88 20.92 9.84
N GLY A 70 7.08 19.88 9.02
CA GLY A 70 6.22 18.70 9.03
C GLY A 70 6.49 17.81 10.24
N ASP A 71 5.52 17.68 11.14
CA ASP A 71 5.55 16.75 12.28
C ASP A 71 5.51 15.31 11.75
N GLY A 72 6.67 14.67 11.63
CA GLY A 72 6.81 13.23 11.42
C GLY A 72 7.24 12.75 10.03
N ILE A 73 7.80 11.54 9.99
CA ILE A 73 8.18 10.83 8.78
C ILE A 73 6.90 10.31 8.11
N ARG A 74 6.54 10.88 6.95
CA ARG A 74 5.39 10.43 6.15
C ARG A 74 5.82 9.57 4.97
N MET A 75 4.92 8.72 4.50
CA MET A 75 5.15 7.96 3.28
C MET A 75 5.25 8.90 2.06
N PRO A 76 6.30 8.79 1.22
CA PRO A 76 6.36 9.50 -0.06
C PRO A 76 5.17 9.16 -0.95
N THR A 77 4.66 10.15 -1.67
CA THR A 77 3.62 9.97 -2.68
C THR A 77 4.20 9.47 -3.99
N ALA A 78 3.36 8.85 -4.83
CA ALA A 78 3.77 8.43 -6.17
C ALA A 78 4.32 9.60 -7.01
N ALA A 79 3.73 10.79 -6.90
CA ALA A 79 4.19 11.96 -7.63
C ALA A 79 5.59 12.40 -7.18
N GLU A 80 5.89 12.36 -5.88
CA GLU A 80 7.22 12.69 -5.34
C GLU A 80 8.26 11.66 -5.83
N LEU A 81 7.96 10.36 -5.75
CA LEU A 81 8.85 9.31 -6.26
C LEU A 81 9.09 9.42 -7.77
N THR A 82 8.04 9.68 -8.56
CA THR A 82 8.18 9.90 -10.01
C THR A 82 9.02 11.14 -10.32
N SER A 83 8.88 12.22 -9.55
CA SER A 83 9.68 13.44 -9.75
C SER A 83 11.17 13.21 -9.50
N LEU A 84 11.50 12.27 -8.61
CA LEU A 84 12.86 11.81 -8.32
C LEU A 84 13.34 10.70 -9.28
N GLY A 85 12.52 10.31 -10.26
CA GLY A 85 12.83 9.24 -11.22
C GLY A 85 12.81 7.83 -10.61
N ARG A 86 12.30 7.67 -9.38
CA ARG A 86 12.27 6.40 -8.63
C ARG A 86 11.00 5.61 -8.91
N ASN A 87 10.75 5.33 -10.19
CA ASN A 87 9.60 4.51 -10.61
C ASN A 87 9.73 3.04 -10.15
N ASP A 88 10.96 2.57 -9.96
CA ASP A 88 11.26 1.26 -9.40
C ASP A 88 10.74 1.11 -7.96
N VAL A 89 10.81 2.19 -7.16
CA VAL A 89 10.26 2.24 -5.81
C VAL A 89 8.73 2.21 -5.85
N ASP A 90 8.11 2.99 -6.73
CA ASP A 90 6.65 2.97 -6.92
C ASP A 90 6.13 1.57 -7.32
N GLU A 91 6.79 0.93 -8.29
CA GLU A 91 6.46 -0.44 -8.72
C GLU A 91 6.53 -1.41 -7.53
N LYS A 92 7.61 -1.35 -6.75
CA LYS A 92 7.81 -2.22 -5.57
C LYS A 92 6.82 -1.90 -4.45
N VAL A 93 6.42 -0.64 -4.25
CA VAL A 93 5.32 -0.26 -3.35
C VAL A 93 4.02 -0.95 -3.78
N ILE A 94 3.71 -0.95 -5.07
CA ILE A 94 2.51 -1.60 -5.63
C ILE A 94 2.56 -3.12 -5.39
N GLU A 95 3.71 -3.76 -5.62
CA GLU A 95 3.91 -5.19 -5.35
C GLU A 95 3.64 -5.57 -3.89
N TYR A 96 3.98 -4.68 -2.95
CA TYR A 96 3.72 -4.87 -1.53
C TYR A 96 2.29 -4.51 -1.07
N GLY A 97 1.40 -4.15 -2.00
CA GLY A 97 -0.01 -3.87 -1.72
C GLY A 97 -0.35 -2.38 -1.67
N GLY A 98 0.59 -1.51 -2.06
CA GLY A 98 0.39 -0.07 -2.20
C GLY A 98 0.85 0.74 -0.99
N TYR A 99 0.82 2.06 -1.16
CA TYR A 99 1.35 3.05 -0.23
C TYR A 99 0.82 2.89 1.20
N SER A 100 -0.49 2.65 1.38
CA SER A 100 -1.06 2.50 2.71
C SER A 100 -0.58 1.26 3.45
N GLU A 101 -0.28 0.17 2.73
CA GLU A 101 0.26 -1.03 3.36
C GLU A 101 1.74 -0.89 3.68
N VAL A 102 2.52 -0.28 2.79
CA VAL A 102 3.94 0.00 3.03
C VAL A 102 4.11 0.96 4.20
N ALA A 103 3.37 2.07 4.24
CA ALA A 103 3.38 3.01 5.35
C ALA A 103 3.05 2.32 6.68
N ARG A 104 2.02 1.46 6.70
CA ARG A 104 1.66 0.70 7.90
C ARG A 104 2.75 -0.27 8.35
N ARG A 105 3.44 -0.92 7.40
CA ARG A 105 4.57 -1.81 7.72
C ARG A 105 5.77 -1.04 8.29
N LEU A 106 5.97 0.19 7.84
CA LEU A 106 7.05 1.08 8.28
C LEU A 106 6.70 1.94 9.50
N GLY A 107 5.43 1.92 9.95
CA GLY A 107 4.97 2.76 11.06
C GLY A 107 4.88 4.24 10.70
N MET A 108 4.64 4.55 9.43
CA MET A 108 4.48 5.91 8.89
C MET A 108 3.02 6.29 8.72
N ASP A 109 2.76 7.60 8.70
CA ASP A 109 1.47 8.16 8.30
C ASP A 109 1.31 8.19 6.77
N THR A 110 0.06 8.06 6.32
CA THR A 110 -0.37 8.03 4.91
C THR A 110 -1.14 9.28 4.51
#